data_AF-R2QJP2-F1
#
_entry.id   AF-R2QJP2-F1
#
_cell.length_a   1.000
_cell.length_b   1.000
_cell.length_c   1.000
_cell.angle_alpha   90.00
_cell.angle_beta   90.00
_cell.angle_gamma   90.00
#
_symmetry.space_group_name_H-M   'P 1'
#
loop_
_entity.id
_entity.type
_entity.pdbx_description
1 polymer ?
#
loop_
_entity_poly.entity_id
_entity_poly.type
_entity_poly.pdbx_seq_one_letter_code
_entity_poly.pdbx_strand_id
1 'polypeptide(L)'
;MSIVPNTNFNFPISWDEEKIKAGTYTLNMKIRLDQENWTFTKKFYVTTQEAKKMNEKAVDFEDTDHATIYKLLVGIVLIILGSLIYLIKRKGRS
;
A
#
# COMPACT_ATOMS: atom_id res chain seq x y z
N MET A 1 35.23 -4.46 -10.69
CA MET A 1 34.50 -3.50 -9.82
C MET A 1 34.93 -3.80 -8.38
N SER A 2 35.17 -2.82 -7.51
CA SER A 2 35.65 -3.09 -6.15
C SER A 2 34.60 -2.65 -5.14
N ILE A 3 34.15 -3.56 -4.28
CA ILE A 3 33.32 -3.21 -3.13
C ILE A 3 34.24 -2.64 -2.07
N VAL A 4 34.10 -1.35 -1.76
CA VAL A 4 34.92 -0.70 -0.74
C VAL A 4 34.38 -1.08 0.65
N PRO A 5 35.25 -1.43 1.63
CA PRO A 5 34.83 -2.02 2.92
C PRO A 5 33.87 -1.17 3.77
N ASN A 6 33.80 0.14 3.53
CA ASN A 6 32.97 1.07 4.30
C ASN A 6 31.95 1.82 3.42
N THR A 7 31.48 1.20 2.34
CA THR A 7 30.46 1.79 1.48
C THR A 7 29.08 1.29 1.87
N ASN A 8 28.19 2.22 2.20
CA ASN A 8 26.77 1.94 2.30
C ASN A 8 26.18 1.86 0.89
N PHE A 9 25.72 0.67 0.51
CA PHE A 9 24.95 0.48 -0.71
C PHE A 9 23.46 0.46 -0.38
N ASN A 10 22.75 1.48 -0.86
CA ASN A 10 21.30 1.53 -0.78
C ASN A 10 20.72 0.75 -1.96
N PHE A 11 20.43 -0.54 -1.74
CA PHE A 11 19.69 -1.34 -2.71
C PHE A 11 18.19 -1.22 -2.45
N PRO A 12 17.39 -0.67 -3.38
CA PRO A 12 15.94 -0.74 -3.26
C PRO A 12 15.53 -2.21 -3.38
N ILE A 13 14.91 -2.72 -2.33
CA ILE A 13 14.25 -4.03 -2.36
C ILE A 13 12.80 -3.74 -2.69
N SER A 14 12.39 -4.07 -3.91
CA SER A 14 10.99 -4.06 -4.28
C SER A 14 10.30 -5.20 -3.54
N TRP A 15 9.27 -4.85 -2.78
CA TRP A 15 8.33 -5.80 -2.22
C TRP A 15 7.18 -5.80 -3.21
N ASP A 16 6.92 -6.94 -3.87
CA ASP A 16 5.99 -7.13 -4.99
C ASP A 16 4.54 -6.78 -4.60
N GLU A 17 4.30 -5.49 -4.35
CA GLU A 17 3.02 -4.83 -4.09
C GLU A 17 2.32 -5.24 -2.79
N GLU A 18 2.95 -6.06 -1.95
CA GLU A 18 2.39 -6.49 -0.65
C GLU A 18 2.83 -5.60 0.52
N LYS A 19 1.86 -5.27 1.39
CA LYS A 19 2.10 -4.59 2.67
C LYS A 19 3.03 -5.44 3.54
N ILE A 20 4.18 -4.88 3.90
CA ILE A 20 5.15 -5.51 4.82
C ILE A 20 4.50 -5.63 6.20
N LYS A 21 4.65 -6.80 6.84
CA LYS A 21 4.13 -7.06 8.19
C LYS A 21 5.26 -6.99 9.21
N ALA A 22 4.91 -6.76 10.48
CA ALA A 22 5.88 -6.89 11.56
C ALA A 22 6.31 -8.35 11.68
N GLY A 23 7.61 -8.60 11.85
CA GLY A 23 8.13 -9.96 11.89
C GLY A 23 9.64 -10.06 11.78
N THR A 24 10.14 -11.30 11.90
CA THR A 24 11.56 -11.60 11.70
C THR A 24 11.81 -11.95 10.24
N TYR A 25 12.72 -11.22 9.60
CA TYR A 25 13.12 -11.41 8.21
C TYR A 25 14.57 -11.84 8.13
N THR A 26 14.91 -12.57 7.06
CA THR A 26 16.29 -12.96 6.76
C THR A 26 16.66 -12.43 5.39
N LEU A 27 17.58 -11.46 5.36
CA LEU A 27 18.20 -10.99 4.14
C LEU A 27 19.22 -12.02 3.68
N ASN A 28 19.06 -12.54 2.46
CA ASN A 28 20.04 -13.39 1.81
C ASN A 28 20.51 -12.67 0.54
N MET A 29 21.76 -12.24 0.53
CA MET A 29 22.36 -11.51 -0.57
C MET A 29 23.52 -12.31 -1.13
N LYS A 30 23.51 -12.54 -2.45
CA LYS A 30 24.61 -13.18 -3.18
C LYS A 30 25.24 -12.14 -4.08
N ILE A 31 26.51 -11.89 -3.86
CA ILE A 31 27.30 -10.93 -4.60
C ILE A 31 28.30 -11.72 -5.44
N ARG A 32 28.32 -11.45 -6.75
CA ARG A 32 29.28 -12.07 -7.68
C ARG A 32 30.14 -10.97 -8.29
N LEU A 33 31.46 -11.06 -8.12
CA LEU A 33 32.42 -10.19 -8.81
C LEU A 33 33.52 -11.06 -9.40
N ASP A 34 33.65 -11.01 -10.73
CA ASP A 34 34.65 -11.75 -11.51
C ASP A 34 34.73 -13.24 -11.10
N GLN A 35 35.72 -13.63 -10.29
CA GLN A 35 35.90 -15.00 -9.82
C GLN A 35 35.44 -15.25 -8.36
N GLU A 36 35.02 -14.21 -7.64
CA GLU A 36 34.65 -14.28 -6.24
C GLU A 36 33.13 -14.22 -6.04
N ASN A 37 32.64 -15.11 -5.17
CA ASN A 37 31.25 -15.18 -4.77
C ASN A 37 31.15 -14.97 -3.27
N TRP A 38 30.43 -13.94 -2.85
CA TRP A 38 30.16 -13.69 -1.43
C TRP A 38 28.68 -13.88 -1.13
N THR A 39 28.40 -14.57 -0.04
CA THR A 39 27.04 -14.75 0.46
C THR A 39 26.91 -14.07 1.81
N PHE A 40 25.95 -13.17 1.92
CA PHE A 40 25.63 -12.47 3.14
C PHE A 40 24.23 -12.87 3.61
N THR A 41 24.16 -13.37 4.83
CA THR A 41 22.89 -13.69 5.49
C THR A 41 22.76 -12.87 6.76
N LYS A 42 21.71 -12.06 6.87
CA LYS A 42 21.44 -11.24 8.06
C LYS A 42 19.99 -11.38 8.49
N LYS A 43 19.79 -11.72 9.77
CA LYS A 43 18.47 -11.71 10.40
C LYS A 43 18.21 -10.34 10.99
N PHE A 44 17.00 -9.83 10.78
CA PHE A 44 16.54 -8.57 11.36
C PHE A 44 15.05 -8.67 11.70
N TYR A 45 14.62 -7.89 12.68
CA TYR A 45 13.23 -7.79 13.07
C TYR A 45 12.67 -6.46 12.59
N VAL A 46 11.50 -6.50 11.94
CA VAL A 46 10.76 -5.32 11.54
C VAL A 46 9.64 -5.12 12.55
N THR A 47 9.63 -3.98 13.22
CA THR A 47 8.58 -3.61 14.17
C THR A 47 7.31 -3.18 13.44
N THR A 48 6.18 -3.18 14.15
CA THR A 48 4.90 -2.67 13.61
C THR A 48 4.99 -1.21 13.17
N GLN A 49 5.75 -0.38 13.89
CA GLN A 49 5.93 1.03 13.54
C GLN A 49 6.76 1.19 12.26
N GLU A 50 7.85 0.41 12.13
CA GLU A 50 8.67 0.40 10.91
C GLU A 50 7.90 -0.13 9.71
N ALA A 51 7.18 -1.24 9.86
CA ALA A 51 6.32 -1.79 8.82
C ALA A 51 5.26 -0.77 8.36
N LYS A 52 4.60 -0.09 9.31
CA LYS A 52 3.63 0.97 8.99
C LYS A 52 4.28 2.12 8.20
N LYS A 53 5.42 2.63 8.67
CA LYS A 53 6.16 3.73 8.01
C LYS A 53 6.68 3.34 6.63
N MET A 54 7.08 2.09 6.44
CA MET A 54 7.51 1.56 5.14
C MET A 54 6.32 1.41 4.19
N ASN A 55 5.20 0.87 4.67
CA ASN A 55 3.98 0.73 3.87
C ASN A 55 3.38 2.08 3.49
N GLU A 56 3.38 3.08 4.38
CA GLU A 56 2.92 4.45 4.10
C GLU A 56 3.69 5.10 2.93
N LYS A 57 4.98 4.81 2.81
CA LYS A 57 5.81 5.27 1.69
C LYS A 57 5.63 4.45 0.41
N ALA A 58 5.11 3.24 0.53
CA ALA A 58 4.79 2.36 -0.59
C ALA A 58 3.36 2.58 -1.13
N VAL A 59 2.57 3.48 -0.52
CA VAL A 59 1.22 3.86 -1.00
C VAL A 59 1.32 4.75 -2.24
N ASP A 60 1.84 4.19 -3.33
CA ASP A 60 1.36 4.51 -4.68
C ASP A 60 0.39 3.43 -5.19
N PHE A 61 0.13 2.38 -4.39
CA PHE A 61 -0.86 1.36 -4.70
C PHE A 61 -2.22 1.73 -4.10
N GLU A 62 -3.05 2.34 -4.95
CA GLU A 62 -4.51 2.30 -4.99
C GLU A 62 -5.24 1.76 -3.74
N ASP A 63 -5.14 2.46 -2.61
CA ASP A 63 -6.30 2.60 -1.72
C ASP A 63 -7.25 3.60 -2.42
N THR A 64 -7.76 3.23 -3.60
CA THR A 64 -8.94 3.87 -4.18
C THR A 64 -10.07 3.52 -3.24
N ASP A 65 -10.23 4.31 -2.19
CA ASP A 65 -11.24 4.14 -1.16
C ASP A 65 -12.62 4.34 -1.79
N HIS A 66 -13.12 3.29 -2.45
CA HIS A 66 -14.42 3.23 -3.10
C HIS A 66 -15.55 3.47 -2.09
N ALA A 67 -15.27 3.47 -0.78
CA ALA A 67 -16.21 3.87 0.25
C ALA A 67 -16.71 5.31 0.05
N THR A 68 -15.85 6.22 -0.44
CA THR A 68 -16.25 7.61 -0.73
C THR A 68 -17.19 7.67 -1.94
N ILE A 69 -16.89 6.92 -2.99
CA ILE A 69 -17.75 6.81 -4.18
C ILE A 69 -19.09 6.16 -3.83
N TYR A 70 -19.09 5.10 -3.02
CA TYR A 70 -20.30 4.42 -2.59
C TYR A 70 -21.21 5.31 -1.73
N LYS A 71 -20.64 6.09 -0.79
CA LYS A 71 -21.38 7.07 0.02
C LYS A 71 -22.05 8.13 -0.85
N LEU A 72 -21.35 8.65 -1.87
CA LEU A 72 -21.90 9.62 -2.81
C LEU A 72 -23.06 9.02 -3.62
N LEU A 73 -22.89 7.79 -4.12
CA LEU A 73 -23.90 7.07 -4.91
C LEU A 73 -25.19 6.84 -4.12
N VAL A 74 -25.07 6.39 -2.86
CA VAL A 74 -26.22 6.21 -1.95
C VAL A 74 -26.93 7.55 -1.69
N GLY A 75 -26.18 8.64 -1.50
CA GLY A 75 -26.76 9.97 -1.32
C GLY A 75 -27.59 10.43 -2.53
N ILE A 76 -27.09 10.23 -3.74
CA ILE A 76 -27.80 10.60 -4.98
C ILE A 76 -29.11 9.81 -5.13
N VAL A 77 -29.09 8.50 -4.86
CA VAL A 77 -30.29 7.65 -4.93
C VAL A 77 -31.37 8.11 -3.96
N LEU A 78 -31.00 8.50 -2.73
CA LEU A 78 -31.94 9.01 -1.74
C LEU A 78 -32.58 10.34 -2.15
N ILE A 79 -31.82 11.24 -2.78
CA ILE A 79 -32.34 12.52 -3.28
C ILE A 79 -33.36 12.29 -4.40
N ILE A 80 -33.09 11.36 -5.31
CA ILE A 80 -34.00 11.02 -6.42
C ILE A 80 -35.30 10.41 -5.87
N LEU A 81 -35.20 9.46 -4.94
CA LEU A 81 -36.35 8.85 -4.29
C LEU A 81 -37.18 9.88 -3.51
N GLY A 82 -36.53 10.76 -2.75
CA GLY A 82 -37.20 11.84 -2.03
C GLY A 82 -37.94 12.80 -2.97
N SER A 83 -37.32 13.14 -4.10
CA SER A 83 -37.89 14.02 -5.13
C SER A 83 -39.10 13.38 -5.81
N LEU A 84 -39.03 12.09 -6.14
CA LEU A 84 -40.15 11.33 -6.72
C LEU A 84 -41.34 11.27 -5.76
N ILE A 85 -41.09 10.96 -4.48
CA ILE A 85 -42.14 10.91 -3.44
C ILE A 85 -42.79 12.29 -3.27
N TYR A 86 -41.99 13.36 -3.26
CA TYR A 86 -42.48 14.73 -3.14
C TYR A 86 -43.39 15.12 -4.33
N LEU A 87 -42.99 14.77 -5.56
CA LEU A 87 -43.78 15.06 -6.76
C LEU A 87 -45.12 14.29 -6.79
N ILE A 88 -45.12 13.02 -6.38
CA ILE A 88 -46.34 12.21 -6.30
C ILE A 88 -47.30 12.79 -5.24
N LYS A 89 -46.79 13.16 -4.06
CA LYS A 89 -47.60 13.81 -3.00
C LYS A 89 -48.14 15.17 -3.42
N ARG A 90 -47.40 15.94 -4.22
CA ARG A 90 -47.86 17.22 -4.76
C ARG A 90 -48.97 17.03 -5.80
N LYS A 91 -48.88 16.01 -6.65
CA LYS A 91 -49.88 15.72 -7.69
C LYS A 91 -51.19 15.17 -7.13
N GLY A 92 -51.16 14.44 -6.01
CA GLY A 92 -52.36 13.95 -5.32
C GLY A 92 -53.08 14.96 -4.42
N ARG A 93 -52.63 16.22 -4.37
CA ARG A 93 -53.26 17.32 -3.60
C ARG A 93 -53.84 18.43 -4.49
N SER A 94 -53.80 18.27 -5.81
CA SER A 94 -54.58 19.06 -6.76
C SER A 94 -55.83 18.29 -7.16
#